data_AF-A0A244E887-F1
#
_entry.id   AF-A0A244E887-F1
#
_cell.length_a   1.000
_cell.length_b   1.000
_cell.length_c   1.000
_cell.angle_alpha   90.00
_cell.angle_beta   90.00
_cell.angle_gamma   90.00
#
_symmetry.space_group_name_H-M   'P 1'
#
loop_
_entity.id
_entity.type
_entity.pdbx_description
1 polymer ?
#
loop_
_entity_poly.entity_id
_entity_poly.type
_entity_poly.pdbx_seq_one_letter_code
_entity_poly.pdbx_strand_id
1 'polypeptide(L)' 'MTTVRAKFKVQSVTESEGGLKTANLSPVTSGSSENDKFFKWTPGGQIQLGTINPDAAAQFVPGRQFYVDFTPADEAQKAD' A
#
# COMPACT_ATOMS: atom_id res chain seq x y z
N MET A 1 -17.79 6.90 -9.35
CA MET A 1 -16.96 7.18 -8.15
C MET A 1 -15.57 6.67 -8.47
N THR A 2 -14.61 7.57 -8.64
CA THR A 2 -13.24 7.21 -9.03
C THR A 2 -12.50 6.74 -7.78
N THR A 3 -12.55 5.44 -7.49
CA THR A 3 -11.84 4.84 -6.36
C THR A 3 -10.37 4.69 -6.72
N VAL A 4 -9.48 5.28 -5.91
CA VAL A 4 -8.03 5.18 -6.11
C VAL A 4 -7.57 3.87 -5.47
N ARG A 5 -7.33 2.85 -6.28
CA ARG A 5 -6.78 1.56 -5.83
C ARG A 5 -5.39 1.37 -6.41
N ALA A 6 -4.43 1.01 -5.56
CA ALA A 6 -3.06 0.70 -5.96
C ALA A 6 -2.68 -0.70 -5.50
N LYS A 7 -1.74 -1.32 -6.21
CA LYS A 7 -1.20 -2.63 -5.85
C LYS A 7 0.21 -2.44 -5.33
N PHE A 8 0.50 -2.98 -4.15
CA PHE A 8 1.81 -2.88 -3.50
C PHE A 8 2.36 -4.28 -3.24
N LYS A 9 3.66 -4.45 -3.45
CA LYS A 9 4.39 -5.68 -3.12
C LYS A 9 5.27 -5.40 -1.92
N VAL A 10 5.23 -6.29 -0.93
CA VAL A 10 6.17 -6.25 0.19
C VAL A 10 7.56 -6.59 -0.34
N GLN A 11 8.48 -5.63 -0.19
CA GLN A 11 9.88 -5.78 -0.57
C GLN A 11 10.69 -6.43 0.56
N SER A 12 10.51 -5.93 1.78
CA SER A 12 11.21 -6.41 2.96
C SER A 12 10.41 -6.13 4.22
N VAL A 13 10.62 -6.94 5.24
CA VAL A 13 10.12 -6.69 6.59
C VAL A 13 11.30 -6.75 7.54
N THR A 14 11.51 -5.68 8.30
CA THR A 14 12.55 -5.58 9.32
C THR A 14 11.92 -5.61 10.70
N GLU A 15 12.46 -6.43 11.58
CA GLU A 15 12.08 -6.46 12.99
C GLU A 15 13.10 -5.64 13.78
N SER A 16 12.63 -4.70 14.58
CA SER A 16 13.45 -3.87 15.45
C SER A 16 13.38 -4.37 16.90
N GLU A 17 14.44 -4.07 17.65
CA GLU A 17 14.56 -4.42 19.05
C GLU A 17 13.42 -3.76 19.85
N GLY A 18 12.53 -4.58 20.41
CA GLY A 18 11.25 -4.13 21.00
C GLY A 18 9.99 -4.69 20.32
N GLY A 19 10.13 -5.52 19.29
CA GLY A 19 8.99 -6.21 18.64
C GLY A 19 8.26 -5.37 17.59
N LEU A 20 8.81 -4.21 17.22
CA LEU A 20 8.28 -3.40 16.14
C LEU A 20 8.66 -4.03 14.80
N LYS A 21 7.66 -4.42 13.99
CA LYS A 21 7.88 -4.92 12.64
C LYS A 21 7.57 -3.83 11.62
N THR A 22 8.55 -3.51 10.80
CA THR A 22 8.45 -2.50 9.75
C THR A 22 8.42 -3.18 8.40
N ALA A 23 7.28 -3.12 7.72
CA ALA A 23 7.12 -3.62 6.36
C ALA A 23 7.34 -2.50 5.35
N ASN A 24 8.24 -2.72 4.40
CA ASN A 24 8.45 -1.85 3.25
C ASN A 24 7.74 -2.44 2.04
N LEU A 25 6.83 -1.68 1.46
CA LEU A 25 6.10 -2.03 0.26
C LEU A 25 6.38 -1.05 -0.87
N SER A 26 6.50 -1.58 -2.08
CA SER A 26 6.68 -0.81 -3.30
C SER A 26 5.51 -1.03 -4.26
N PRO A 27 5.08 -0.01 -5.01
CA PRO A 27 3.97 -0.12 -5.95
C PRO A 27 4.35 -1.09 -7.07
N VAL A 28 3.43 -1.98 -7.40
CA VAL A 28 3.54 -2.90 -8.54
C VAL A 28 3.09 -2.15 -9.78
N THR A 29 4.07 -1.84 -10.61
CA THR A 29 3.94 -0.95 -11.77
C THR A 29 3.48 -1.64 -13.05
N SER A 30 3.44 -2.98 -13.06
CA SER A 30 3.17 -3.78 -14.25
C SER A 30 2.33 -5.00 -13.90
N GLY A 31 1.29 -5.28 -14.71
CA GLY A 31 0.51 -6.53 -14.61
C GLY A 31 -0.99 -6.49 -14.96
N SER A 32 -1.58 -5.36 -15.38
CA SER A 32 -2.98 -5.33 -15.86
C SER A 32 -3.23 -4.12 -16.76
N SER A 33 -4.11 -4.22 -17.76
CA SER A 33 -4.47 -3.11 -18.67
C SER A 33 -5.11 -1.90 -17.97
N GLU A 34 -5.54 -2.04 -16.70
CA GLU A 34 -5.91 -0.92 -15.81
C GLU A 34 -4.70 -0.18 -15.21
N ASN A 35 -3.57 -0.87 -15.00
CA ASN A 35 -2.35 -0.24 -14.49
C ASN A 35 -1.78 0.76 -15.49
N ASP A 36 -1.92 0.53 -16.79
CA ASP A 36 -1.39 1.44 -17.83
C ASP A 36 -2.01 2.85 -17.78
N LYS A 37 -3.29 2.96 -17.39
CA LYS A 37 -3.95 4.27 -17.20
C LYS A 37 -3.57 4.95 -15.89
N PHE A 38 -3.29 4.17 -14.84
CA PHE A 38 -2.83 4.67 -13.53
C PHE A 38 -1.34 5.03 -13.52
N PHE A 39 -0.51 4.31 -14.27
CA PHE A 39 0.94 4.49 -14.33
C PHE A 39 1.36 5.83 -14.94
N LYS A 40 0.48 6.45 -15.72
CA LYS A 40 0.72 7.77 -16.31
C LYS A 40 0.72 8.91 -15.28
N TRP A 41 0.18 8.70 -14.06
CA TRP A 41 -0.05 9.78 -13.08
C TRP A 41 0.53 9.54 -11.67
N THR A 42 1.02 8.34 -11.36
CA THR A 42 1.70 8.06 -10.08
C THR A 42 3.19 7.81 -10.31
N PRO A 43 4.04 8.85 -10.29
CA PRO A 43 5.49 8.70 -10.43
C PRO A 43 6.06 8.18 -9.10
N GLY A 44 5.92 6.89 -8.87
CA GLY A 44 6.54 6.21 -7.73
C GLY A 44 5.89 6.48 -6.37
N GLY A 45 6.21 5.61 -5.43
CA GLY A 45 5.74 5.66 -4.05
C GLY A 45 6.40 4.57 -3.22
N GLN A 46 6.41 4.74 -1.90
CA GLN A 46 6.84 3.73 -0.95
C GLN A 46 5.89 3.77 0.23
N ILE A 47 5.40 2.61 0.66
CA ILE A 47 4.66 2.49 1.91
C ILE A 47 5.60 1.83 2.90
N GLN A 48 5.91 2.53 3.99
CA GLN A 48 6.60 1.96 5.13
C GLN A 48 5.60 1.89 6.29
N LEU A 49 5.26 0.68 6.72
CA LEU A 49 4.29 0.45 7.79
C LEU A 49 4.98 -0.23 8.97
N GLY A 50 5.11 0.49 10.08
CA GLY A 50 5.50 -0.06 11.37
C GLY A 50 4.28 -0.55 12.14
N THR A 51 4.24 -1.83 12.49
CA THR A 51 3.19 -2.39 13.35
C THR A 51 3.81 -3.19 14.49
N ILE A 52 3.27 -3.00 15.68
CA ILE A 52 3.56 -3.81 16.87
C ILE A 52 2.59 -4.99 17.00
N ASN A 53 1.53 -5.02 16.19
CA ASN A 53 0.57 -6.11 16.20
C ASN A 53 1.15 -7.31 15.45
N PRO A 54 1.45 -8.44 16.13
CA PRO A 54 2.09 -9.59 15.52
C PRO A 54 1.24 -10.25 14.44
N ASP A 55 -0.09 -10.17 14.53
CA ASP A 55 -1.00 -10.76 13.56
C ASP A 55 -0.96 -9.99 12.23
N ALA A 56 -1.09 -8.66 12.30
CA ALA A 56 -0.94 -7.78 11.14
C ALA A 56 0.46 -7.92 10.53
N ALA A 57 1.50 -7.97 11.37
CA ALA A 57 2.86 -8.12 10.91
C ALA A 57 3.13 -9.46 10.21
N ALA A 58 2.49 -10.54 10.65
CA ALA A 58 2.59 -11.85 10.01
C ALA A 58 1.98 -11.89 8.60
N GLN A 59 1.04 -10.97 8.29
CA GLN A 59 0.49 -10.85 6.95
C GLN A 59 1.49 -10.21 5.98
N PHE A 60 2.32 -9.28 6.45
CA PHE A 60 3.34 -8.63 5.62
C PHE A 60 4.53 -9.57 5.40
N VAL A 61 4.46 -10.40 4.36
CA VAL A 61 5.54 -11.32 3.98
C VAL A 61 6.22 -10.81 2.71
N PRO A 62 7.57 -10.75 2.65
CA PRO A 62 8.28 -10.35 1.43
C PRO A 62 7.84 -11.20 0.23
N GLY A 63 7.57 -10.54 -0.89
CA GLY A 63 7.03 -11.16 -2.10
C GLY A 63 5.50 -11.13 -2.19
N ARG A 64 4.78 -10.94 -1.08
CA ARG A 64 3.32 -10.86 -1.06
C ARG A 64 2.83 -9.53 -1.65
N GLN A 65 1.68 -9.58 -2.30
CA GLN A 65 1.05 -8.43 -2.93
C GLN A 65 -0.24 -8.08 -2.21
N PHE A 66 -0.47 -6.78 -2.01
CA PHE A 66 -1.63 -6.20 -1.36
C PHE A 66 -2.29 -5.20 -2.28
N TYR A 67 -3.62 -5.12 -2.22
CA TYR A 67 -4.37 -4.01 -2.77
C TYR A 67 -4.54 -2.97 -1.66
N VAL A 68 -4.28 -1.72 -2.01
CA VAL A 68 -4.43 -0.56 -1.14
C VAL A 68 -5.48 0.34 -1.78
N ASP A 69 -6.59 0.50 -1.08
CA ASP A 69 -7.68 1.38 -1.48
C ASP A 69 -7.53 2.70 -0.72
N PHE A 70 -7.27 3.77 -1.46
CA PHE A 70 -7.29 5.12 -0.91
C PHE A 70 -8.71 5.63 -0.92
N THR A 71 -9.26 5.77 0.28
CA THR A 71 -10.50 6.48 0.51
C THR A 71 -10.16 7.90 0.97
N PRO A 72 -10.80 8.93 0.39
CA PRO A 72 -10.60 10.29 0.88
C PRO A 72 -11.04 10.35 2.35
N ALA A 73 -10.17 10.88 3.20
CA ALA A 73 -10.45 11.01 4.64
C ALA A 73 -11.45 12.14 4.91
N ASP A 74 -11.54 13.10 4.00
CA ASP A 74 -12.60 14.09 3.97
C ASP A 74 -13.73 13.49 3.11
N GLU A 75 -14.86 13.15 3.73
CA GLU A 75 -16.06 12.83 2.99
C GLU A 75 -16.34 13.96 1.99
N ALA A 76 -16.85 13.60 0.82
CA ALA A 76 -17.40 14.56 -0.12
C ALA A 76 -18.32 15.53 0.62
N GLN A 77 -17.81 16.72 0.96
CA GLN A 77 -18.62 17.82 1.39
C GLN A 77 -19.46 18.21 0.18
N LYS A 78 -20.64 17.59 0.07
CA LYS A 78 -21.76 18.19 -0.66
C LYS A 78 -22.03 19.52 0.04
N ALA A 79 -21.51 20.60 -0.51
CA ALA A 79 -22.08 21.91 -0.32
C ALA A 79 -22.69 22.29 -1.67
N ASP A 80 -24.03 22.37 -1.62
CA ASP A 80 -25.00 22.83 -2.61
C ASP A 80 -24.59 24.13 -3.32
#